data_AF-A0A9L0TDM6-F1
#
_entry.id   AF-A0A9L0TDM6-F1
#
_cell.length_a   1.000
_cell.length_b   1.000
_cell.length_c   1.000
_cell.angle_alpha   90.00
_cell.angle_beta   90.00
_cell.angle_gamma   90.00
#
_symmetry.space_group_name_H-M   'P 1'
#
loop_
_entity.id
_entity.type
_entity.pdbx_description
1 polymer ?
#
loop_
_entity_poly.entity_id
_entity_poly.type
_entity_poly.pdbx_seq_one_letter_code
_entity_poly.pdbx_strand_id
1 'polypeptide(L)'
;MPTACNRQPGKMHLWKRNWTNAAPFPVSFVLSQFFTKVAVVPGSEVFRFLPSPMMAAAEDELLLPRLPELFESSKQLLEEVEVATEPTGSRLIQDKVFKGLDLLEKAAEMLSQLDLFSRNDDLEEIASTDLKYLMVPAFQGALGMKQVNPSKRLEHLQWAREHFLNYLTQCQYYHVAQFELPRNKNNSAENNTANCSMAYPNLVAMASQRQAKIERYKQKKEVEHRLSTLKSAVESGQADDERVREYYLLHLRRWIGISLEEIESIDQEIKILKEKDSSKEASTSHSSLQDRPPRKPFILTRNVTQAKVFGAGYPSLATMTVNDWYEQHRRYGALPDRGIAQTTPAFKRAAQHQKDQEQKEEEDDDGTLYRAREWDDWKDTHPRGYGNRQNMG
;
A
#
# COMPACT_ATOMS: atom_id res chain seq x y z
N MET A 1 -53.44 41.61 -36.08
CA MET A 1 -53.49 40.13 -36.14
C MET A 1 -52.64 39.56 -35.02
N PRO A 2 -53.09 38.50 -34.33
CA PRO A 2 -53.86 38.71 -33.11
C PRO A 2 -53.36 37.92 -31.88
N THR A 3 -53.98 38.27 -30.75
CA THR A 3 -54.38 37.43 -29.60
C THR A 3 -53.32 36.85 -28.65
N ALA A 4 -53.40 37.38 -27.43
CA ALA A 4 -52.99 36.78 -26.18
C ALA A 4 -53.60 35.39 -25.96
N CYS A 5 -52.84 34.50 -25.34
CA CYS A 5 -53.40 33.44 -24.52
C CYS A 5 -52.49 33.18 -23.31
N ASN A 6 -53.13 33.19 -22.16
CA ASN A 6 -52.60 33.18 -20.80
C ASN A 6 -52.49 31.73 -20.32
N ARG A 7 -51.38 31.31 -19.70
CA ARG A 7 -51.31 30.12 -18.82
C ARG A 7 -50.00 30.08 -18.02
N GLN A 8 -50.08 30.53 -16.76
CA GLN A 8 -49.36 29.94 -15.61
C GLN A 8 -50.10 28.64 -15.19
N PRO A 9 -49.51 27.65 -14.48
CA PRO A 9 -48.68 27.81 -13.27
C PRO A 9 -47.52 26.80 -13.08
N GLY A 10 -46.74 26.97 -12.01
CA GLY A 10 -45.95 25.88 -11.41
C GLY A 10 -44.59 26.29 -10.86
N LYS A 11 -44.55 26.91 -9.68
CA LYS A 11 -43.34 26.99 -8.84
C LYS A 11 -43.04 25.60 -8.28
N MET A 12 -41.83 25.08 -8.47
CA MET A 12 -41.29 24.00 -7.65
C MET A 12 -39.99 24.44 -7.00
N HIS A 13 -39.97 24.25 -5.68
CA HIS A 13 -38.99 24.77 -4.75
C HIS A 13 -37.67 23.98 -4.80
N LEU A 14 -36.58 24.75 -4.88
CA LEU A 14 -35.21 24.37 -4.55
C LEU A 14 -35.13 23.87 -3.09
N TRP A 15 -34.62 22.66 -2.86
CA TRP A 15 -34.05 22.28 -1.56
C TRP A 15 -32.53 22.35 -1.65
N LYS A 16 -31.95 23.43 -1.11
CA LYS A 16 -30.57 23.48 -0.64
C LYS A 16 -30.55 22.89 0.77
N ARG A 17 -29.70 21.90 1.05
CA ARG A 17 -29.30 21.57 2.42
C ARG A 17 -27.85 22.02 2.61
N ASN A 18 -27.70 23.12 3.34
CA ASN A 18 -26.46 23.51 3.98
C ASN A 18 -26.20 22.54 5.15
N TRP A 19 -24.97 22.07 5.29
CA TRP A 19 -24.46 21.52 6.55
C TRP A 19 -23.26 22.36 6.97
N THR A 20 -23.47 23.16 8.01
CA THR A 20 -22.44 23.89 8.74
C THR A 20 -22.20 23.17 10.07
N ASN A 21 -20.92 22.88 10.35
CA ASN A 21 -20.26 22.76 11.66
C ASN A 21 -21.03 22.14 12.84
N ALA A 22 -20.60 20.94 13.25
CA ALA A 22 -20.60 20.51 14.65
C ALA A 22 -19.42 19.57 14.91
N ALA A 23 -18.65 19.88 15.96
CA ALA A 23 -17.50 19.15 16.47
C ALA A 23 -17.93 17.87 17.25
N PRO A 24 -16.98 16.98 17.61
CA PRO A 24 -17.25 15.56 17.84
C PRO A 24 -17.66 15.26 19.28
N PHE A 25 -18.57 14.30 19.48
CA PHE A 25 -18.85 13.70 20.78
C PHE A 25 -18.80 12.16 20.71
N PRO A 26 -18.41 11.49 21.81
CA PRO A 26 -17.99 10.10 21.84
C PRO A 26 -19.17 9.15 22.05
N VAL A 27 -19.10 7.96 21.46
CA VAL A 27 -20.10 6.91 21.66
C VAL A 27 -19.81 6.19 22.97
N SER A 28 -20.63 6.48 23.98
CA SER A 28 -20.79 5.69 25.20
C SER A 28 -22.28 5.36 25.30
N PHE A 29 -22.65 4.10 25.14
CA PHE A 29 -24.04 3.65 25.27
C PHE A 29 -24.31 3.24 26.72
N VAL A 30 -25.24 3.92 27.38
CA VAL A 30 -25.78 3.61 28.71
C VAL A 30 -27.19 3.04 28.53
N LEU A 31 -27.45 1.89 29.17
CA LEU A 31 -28.77 1.25 29.29
C LEU A 31 -29.80 2.16 29.98
N SER A 32 -31.03 2.17 29.49
CA SER A 32 -32.20 2.59 30.27
C SER A 32 -33.33 1.59 30.09
N GLN A 33 -33.59 0.81 31.16
CA GLN A 33 -34.80 0.03 31.36
C GLN A 33 -35.99 0.98 31.53
N PHE A 34 -37.10 0.70 30.85
CA PHE A 34 -38.42 1.24 31.20
C PHE A 34 -39.32 0.12 31.70
N PHE A 35 -39.63 0.19 32.99
CA PHE A 35 -40.66 -0.58 33.68
C PHE A 35 -42.02 0.06 33.39
N THR A 36 -42.96 -0.70 32.82
CA THR A 36 -44.36 -0.27 32.73
C THR A 36 -45.22 -1.26 33.51
N LYS A 37 -45.70 -0.81 34.68
CA LYS A 37 -46.78 -1.43 35.45
C LYS A 37 -48.10 -1.29 34.68
N VAL A 38 -48.82 -2.38 34.46
CA VAL A 38 -50.26 -2.34 34.17
C VAL A 38 -50.98 -3.31 35.11
N ALA A 39 -52.01 -2.77 35.76
CA ALA A 39 -52.81 -3.39 36.81
C ALA A 39 -53.80 -4.43 36.25
N VAL A 40 -54.03 -5.46 37.04
CA VAL A 40 -55.01 -6.54 36.82
C VAL A 40 -56.38 -6.11 37.35
N VAL A 41 -57.44 -6.29 36.56
CA VAL A 41 -58.84 -6.37 37.01
C VAL A 41 -59.50 -7.56 36.29
N PRO A 42 -60.23 -8.45 36.97
CA PRO A 42 -60.77 -9.68 36.38
C PRO A 42 -62.27 -9.58 36.02
N GLY A 43 -62.67 -10.26 34.95
CA GLY A 43 -64.06 -10.75 34.79
C GLY A 43 -64.66 -10.67 33.39
N SER A 44 -65.12 -11.84 32.93
CA SER A 44 -66.20 -12.16 31.96
C SER A 44 -65.89 -12.44 30.48
N GLU A 45 -65.99 -13.74 30.17
CA GLU A 45 -66.63 -14.41 29.01
C GLU A 45 -66.06 -14.29 27.57
N VAL A 46 -65.26 -15.30 27.25
CA VAL A 46 -65.33 -16.21 26.08
C VAL A 46 -66.01 -15.71 24.79
N PHE A 47 -65.19 -15.32 23.81
CA PHE A 47 -65.40 -15.64 22.39
C PHE A 47 -64.09 -16.13 21.78
N ARG A 48 -63.98 -17.43 21.56
CA ARG A 48 -62.86 -18.05 20.83
C ARG A 48 -63.05 -17.81 19.34
N PHE A 49 -62.33 -16.85 18.77
CA PHE A 49 -62.01 -16.88 17.34
C PHE A 49 -60.70 -17.66 17.18
N LEU A 50 -60.78 -18.87 16.60
CA LEU A 50 -59.60 -19.56 16.08
C LEU A 50 -58.97 -18.68 14.97
N PRO A 51 -57.67 -18.39 15.00
CA PRO A 51 -56.98 -17.88 13.83
C PRO A 51 -56.75 -19.04 12.84
N SER A 52 -57.25 -18.87 11.61
CA SER A 52 -56.99 -19.76 10.48
C SER A 52 -55.48 -19.91 10.21
N PRO A 53 -54.97 -21.12 9.91
CA PRO A 53 -53.54 -21.39 9.75
C PRO A 53 -52.97 -21.02 8.37
N MET A 54 -53.62 -20.11 7.62
CA MET A 54 -53.26 -19.83 6.21
C MET A 54 -52.33 -18.62 6.00
N MET A 55 -51.86 -17.97 7.06
CA MET A 55 -50.92 -16.83 6.94
C MET A 55 -49.48 -17.17 7.36
N ALA A 56 -49.21 -18.40 7.80
CA ALA A 56 -47.88 -18.84 8.25
C ALA A 56 -47.08 -19.62 7.18
N ALA A 57 -47.53 -19.63 5.93
CA ALA A 57 -46.98 -20.49 4.87
C ALA A 57 -46.49 -19.70 3.63
N ALA A 58 -46.18 -18.41 3.78
CA ALA A 58 -45.62 -17.58 2.71
C ALA A 58 -44.42 -16.71 3.16
N GLU A 59 -43.83 -17.03 4.31
CA GLU A 59 -42.46 -16.64 4.66
C GLU A 59 -41.58 -17.89 4.54
N ASP A 60 -41.55 -18.46 3.33
CA ASP A 60 -40.64 -19.54 2.99
C ASP A 60 -39.22 -18.95 2.93
N GLU A 61 -38.54 -18.98 4.08
CA GLU A 61 -37.11 -19.22 4.24
C GLU A 61 -36.16 -18.57 3.21
N LEU A 62 -36.09 -17.23 3.19
CA LEU A 62 -34.81 -16.59 2.91
C LEU A 62 -33.93 -16.76 4.15
N LEU A 63 -33.39 -17.97 4.36
CA LEU A 63 -32.39 -18.22 5.39
C LEU A 63 -31.24 -17.24 5.18
N LEU A 64 -31.16 -16.24 6.06
CA LEU A 64 -30.07 -15.27 6.02
C LEU A 64 -28.75 -16.05 6.18
N PRO A 65 -27.74 -15.78 5.33
CA PRO A 65 -26.50 -16.55 5.37
C PRO A 65 -25.85 -16.46 6.74
N ARG A 66 -25.30 -17.57 7.23
CA ARG A 66 -24.66 -17.60 8.55
C ARG A 66 -23.30 -16.89 8.50
N LEU A 67 -22.80 -16.45 9.67
CA LEU A 67 -21.51 -15.76 9.78
C LEU A 67 -20.34 -16.52 9.11
N PRO A 68 -20.18 -17.85 9.26
CA PRO A 68 -19.14 -18.59 8.54
C PRO A 68 -19.29 -18.50 7.01
N GLU A 69 -20.52 -18.58 6.50
CA GLU A 69 -20.81 -18.53 5.06
C GLU A 69 -20.54 -17.15 4.47
N LEU A 70 -20.92 -16.08 5.19
CA LEU A 70 -20.60 -14.70 4.82
C LEU A 70 -19.10 -14.50 4.73
N PHE A 71 -18.36 -14.95 5.74
CA PHE A 71 -16.91 -14.82 5.78
C PHE A 71 -16.23 -15.59 4.65
N GLU A 72 -16.50 -16.88 4.48
CA GLU A 72 -15.85 -17.68 3.42
C GLU A 72 -16.22 -17.17 2.02
N SER A 73 -17.48 -16.78 1.79
CA SER A 73 -17.91 -16.20 0.51
C SER A 73 -17.18 -14.90 0.21
N SER A 74 -17.02 -14.02 1.21
CA SER A 74 -16.30 -12.75 1.03
C SER A 74 -14.80 -12.95 0.79
N LYS A 75 -14.18 -13.91 1.50
CA LYS A 75 -12.78 -14.29 1.31
C LYS A 75 -12.56 -14.81 -0.11
N GLN A 76 -13.43 -15.70 -0.58
CA GLN A 76 -13.36 -16.22 -1.95
C GLN A 76 -13.49 -15.10 -2.99
N LEU A 77 -14.45 -14.17 -2.82
CA LEU A 77 -14.60 -13.04 -3.73
C LEU A 77 -13.36 -12.13 -3.75
N LEU A 78 -12.73 -11.91 -2.61
CA LEU A 78 -11.48 -11.16 -2.53
C LEU A 78 -10.34 -11.88 -3.29
N GLU A 79 -10.14 -13.18 -3.05
CA GLU A 79 -9.13 -13.98 -3.75
C GLU A 79 -9.38 -13.98 -5.28
N GLU A 80 -10.62 -14.10 -5.72
CA GLU A 80 -11.00 -14.03 -7.13
C GLU A 80 -10.70 -12.65 -7.74
N VAL A 81 -10.96 -11.56 -7.02
CA VAL A 81 -10.69 -10.18 -7.48
C VAL A 81 -9.17 -9.91 -7.52
N GLU A 82 -8.40 -10.46 -6.59
CA GLU A 82 -6.94 -10.30 -6.55
C GLU A 82 -6.22 -11.02 -7.70
N VAL A 83 -6.72 -12.19 -8.11
CA VAL A 83 -6.12 -13.02 -9.18
C VAL A 83 -6.71 -12.73 -10.56
N ALA A 84 -7.81 -11.97 -10.64
CA ALA A 84 -8.47 -11.68 -11.91
C ALA A 84 -7.53 -11.03 -12.93
N THR A 85 -7.52 -11.57 -14.15
CA THR A 85 -6.74 -11.06 -15.28
C THR A 85 -7.49 -9.99 -16.09
N GLU A 86 -8.79 -9.85 -15.85
CA GLU A 86 -9.64 -8.84 -16.47
C GLU A 86 -9.34 -7.43 -15.92
N PRO A 87 -9.66 -6.36 -16.65
CA PRO A 87 -9.48 -4.99 -16.16
C PRO A 87 -10.26 -4.76 -14.86
N THR A 88 -9.61 -4.23 -13.82
CA THR A 88 -10.23 -4.01 -12.49
C THR A 88 -11.50 -3.15 -12.52
N GLY A 89 -11.64 -2.27 -13.51
CA GLY A 89 -12.86 -1.47 -13.74
C GLY A 89 -13.96 -2.18 -14.51
N SER A 90 -13.81 -3.48 -14.85
CA SER A 90 -14.85 -4.25 -15.52
C SER A 90 -16.07 -4.40 -14.62
N ARG A 91 -17.26 -4.48 -15.23
CA ARG A 91 -18.50 -4.68 -14.47
C ARG A 91 -18.47 -5.98 -13.66
N LEU A 92 -17.92 -7.06 -14.22
CA LEU A 92 -17.82 -8.35 -13.55
C LEU A 92 -16.99 -8.25 -12.26
N ILE A 93 -15.83 -7.58 -12.30
CA ILE A 93 -14.98 -7.40 -11.13
C ILE A 93 -15.64 -6.46 -10.12
N GLN A 94 -16.20 -5.33 -10.58
CA GLN A 94 -16.84 -4.37 -9.67
C GLN A 94 -18.08 -4.98 -9.00
N ASP A 95 -18.89 -5.78 -9.70
CA ASP A 95 -20.03 -6.50 -9.11
C ASP A 95 -19.56 -7.48 -8.01
N LYS A 96 -18.43 -8.17 -8.20
CA LYS A 96 -17.82 -9.01 -7.16
C LYS A 96 -17.32 -8.19 -5.97
N VAL A 97 -16.68 -7.04 -6.21
CA VAL A 97 -16.21 -6.14 -5.15
C VAL A 97 -17.39 -5.64 -4.30
N PHE A 98 -18.46 -5.16 -4.93
CA PHE A 98 -19.65 -4.70 -4.20
C PHE A 98 -20.33 -5.82 -3.43
N LYS A 99 -20.46 -7.01 -4.02
CA LYS A 99 -21.00 -8.18 -3.32
C LYS A 99 -20.15 -8.57 -2.12
N GLY A 100 -18.82 -8.58 -2.25
CA GLY A 100 -17.90 -8.88 -1.15
C GLY A 100 -18.00 -7.87 -0.01
N LEU A 101 -18.13 -6.58 -0.34
CA LEU A 101 -18.32 -5.51 0.65
C LEU A 101 -19.65 -5.66 1.42
N ASP A 102 -20.76 -5.95 0.74
CA ASP A 102 -22.06 -6.19 1.37
C ASP A 102 -22.03 -7.41 2.32
N LEU A 103 -21.37 -8.50 1.91
CA LEU A 103 -21.21 -9.68 2.76
C LEU A 103 -20.35 -9.40 4.00
N LEU A 104 -19.27 -8.63 3.85
CA LEU A 104 -18.41 -8.24 4.98
C LEU A 104 -19.08 -7.25 5.92
N GLU A 105 -19.91 -6.34 5.40
CA GLU A 105 -20.70 -5.43 6.23
C GLU A 105 -21.67 -6.21 7.12
N LYS A 106 -22.40 -7.17 6.55
CA LYS A 106 -23.27 -8.08 7.32
C LYS A 106 -22.47 -8.93 8.32
N ALA A 107 -21.31 -9.44 7.93
CA ALA A 107 -20.45 -10.20 8.83
C ALA A 107 -19.96 -9.35 10.00
N ALA A 108 -19.55 -8.10 9.76
CA ALA A 108 -19.12 -7.16 10.79
C ALA A 108 -20.27 -6.81 11.75
N GLU A 109 -21.49 -6.62 11.23
CA GLU A 109 -22.67 -6.40 12.07
C GLU A 109 -22.96 -7.60 12.98
N MET A 110 -22.93 -8.82 12.43
CA MET A 110 -23.11 -10.04 13.22
C MET A 110 -22.02 -10.20 14.28
N LEU A 111 -20.75 -9.91 13.95
CA LEU A 111 -19.65 -9.95 14.91
C LEU A 111 -19.83 -8.94 16.04
N SER A 112 -20.34 -7.75 15.73
CA SER A 112 -20.66 -6.75 16.76
C SER A 112 -21.82 -7.18 17.67
N GLN A 113 -22.76 -7.97 17.16
CA GLN A 113 -23.88 -8.50 17.95
C GLN A 113 -23.46 -9.69 18.83
N LEU A 114 -22.54 -10.51 18.34
CA LEU A 114 -21.99 -11.65 19.09
C LEU A 114 -20.96 -11.24 20.13
N ASP A 115 -20.33 -10.07 19.96
CA ASP A 115 -19.28 -9.53 20.84
C ASP A 115 -18.17 -10.55 21.14
N LEU A 116 -17.75 -11.28 20.10
CA LEU A 116 -16.73 -12.35 20.20
C LEU A 116 -15.34 -11.84 20.63
N PHE A 117 -15.13 -10.53 20.59
CA PHE A 117 -13.85 -9.89 20.76
C PHE A 117 -13.96 -8.76 21.78
N SER A 118 -13.71 -9.06 23.05
CA SER A 118 -13.60 -8.01 24.07
C SER A 118 -12.17 -7.48 24.15
N ARG A 119 -12.04 -6.18 24.45
CA ARG A 119 -10.74 -5.51 24.60
C ARG A 119 -9.90 -6.03 25.77
N ASN A 120 -10.52 -6.75 26.70
CA ASN A 120 -9.87 -7.28 27.88
C ASN A 120 -9.49 -8.76 27.73
N ASP A 121 -9.87 -9.42 26.64
CA ASP A 121 -9.58 -10.84 26.43
C ASP A 121 -8.14 -11.02 25.97
N ASP A 122 -7.51 -12.11 26.42
CA ASP A 122 -6.22 -12.54 25.88
C ASP A 122 -6.42 -13.29 24.56
N LEU A 123 -5.42 -13.21 23.67
CA LEU A 123 -5.48 -13.90 22.37
C LEU A 123 -5.72 -15.42 22.53
N GLU A 124 -5.25 -16.02 23.62
CA GLU A 124 -5.39 -17.44 23.96
C GLU A 124 -6.83 -17.85 24.30
N GLU A 125 -7.66 -16.89 24.74
CA GLU A 125 -9.06 -17.14 25.11
C GLU A 125 -9.98 -17.23 23.90
N ILE A 126 -9.53 -16.73 22.74
CA ILE A 126 -10.27 -16.78 21.48
C ILE A 126 -10.17 -18.19 20.88
N ALA A 127 -11.34 -18.79 20.60
CA ALA A 127 -11.43 -20.07 19.92
C ALA A 127 -10.69 -20.06 18.57
N SER A 128 -9.99 -21.15 18.26
CA SER A 128 -9.15 -21.28 17.06
C SER A 128 -9.93 -21.02 15.76
N THR A 129 -11.22 -21.39 15.72
CA THR A 129 -12.11 -21.15 14.57
C THR A 129 -12.50 -19.69 14.38
N ASP A 130 -12.50 -18.92 15.47
CA ASP A 130 -13.04 -17.56 15.50
C ASP A 130 -11.96 -16.51 15.21
N LEU A 131 -10.68 -16.88 15.35
CA LEU A 131 -9.52 -16.05 14.98
C LEU A 131 -9.62 -15.48 13.56
N LYS A 132 -10.25 -16.20 12.63
CA LYS A 132 -10.41 -15.75 11.25
C LYS A 132 -11.24 -14.47 11.14
N TYR A 133 -12.17 -14.25 12.05
CA TYR A 133 -13.05 -13.09 12.01
C TYR A 133 -12.35 -11.78 12.37
N LEU A 134 -11.20 -11.83 13.06
CA LEU A 134 -10.35 -10.65 13.27
C LEU A 134 -9.86 -10.05 11.94
N MET A 135 -9.85 -10.81 10.84
CA MET A 135 -9.45 -10.29 9.51
C MET A 135 -10.56 -9.52 8.79
N VAL A 136 -11.80 -9.52 9.28
CA VAL A 136 -12.94 -8.87 8.58
C VAL A 136 -12.65 -7.41 8.23
N PRO A 137 -12.14 -6.55 9.14
CA PRO A 137 -11.83 -5.17 8.76
C PRO A 137 -10.67 -5.08 7.76
N ALA A 138 -9.68 -5.99 7.79
CA ALA A 138 -8.63 -6.03 6.77
C ALA A 138 -9.18 -6.35 5.38
N PHE A 139 -10.12 -7.29 5.29
CA PHE A 139 -10.80 -7.62 4.02
C PHE A 139 -11.67 -6.48 3.52
N GLN A 140 -12.34 -5.76 4.43
CA GLN A 140 -13.10 -4.55 4.09
C GLN A 140 -12.17 -3.50 3.47
N GLY A 141 -11.04 -3.20 4.13
CA GLY A 141 -10.02 -2.31 3.59
C GLY A 141 -9.51 -2.74 2.21
N ALA A 142 -9.19 -4.03 2.04
CA ALA A 142 -8.67 -4.58 0.80
C ALA A 142 -9.67 -4.48 -0.37
N LEU A 143 -10.93 -4.91 -0.18
CA LEU A 143 -11.98 -4.75 -1.19
C LEU A 143 -12.32 -3.28 -1.45
N GLY A 144 -12.28 -2.45 -0.40
CA GLY A 144 -12.46 -1.01 -0.51
C GLY A 144 -11.49 -0.37 -1.50
N MET A 145 -10.23 -0.82 -1.49
CA MET A 145 -9.19 -0.37 -2.42
C MET A 145 -9.42 -0.80 -3.88
N LYS A 146 -10.20 -1.87 -4.12
CA LYS A 146 -10.51 -2.38 -5.46
C LYS A 146 -11.68 -1.66 -6.14
N GLN A 147 -12.39 -0.77 -5.44
CA GLN A 147 -13.47 0.01 -6.02
C GLN A 147 -12.95 1.05 -7.03
N VAL A 148 -13.49 1.04 -8.24
CA VAL A 148 -13.12 1.97 -9.32
C VAL A 148 -14.21 3.02 -9.49
N ASN A 149 -14.08 4.14 -8.77
CA ASN A 149 -14.92 5.31 -8.97
C ASN A 149 -14.10 6.60 -8.76
N PRO A 150 -13.63 7.26 -9.83
CA PRO A 150 -12.74 8.41 -9.72
C PRO A 150 -13.30 9.60 -8.93
N SER A 151 -14.62 9.83 -8.97
CA SER A 151 -15.24 10.95 -8.25
C SER A 151 -15.32 10.70 -6.74
N LYS A 152 -15.36 9.44 -6.33
CA LYS A 152 -15.41 9.03 -4.92
C LYS A 152 -14.09 8.43 -4.41
N ARG A 153 -13.01 8.52 -5.19
CA ARG A 153 -11.74 7.87 -4.84
C ARG A 153 -11.22 8.32 -3.47
N LEU A 154 -11.33 9.61 -3.15
CA LEU A 154 -10.92 10.13 -1.85
C LEU A 154 -11.74 9.52 -0.70
N GLU A 155 -13.05 9.34 -0.88
CA GLU A 155 -13.92 8.69 0.11
C GLU A 155 -13.53 7.22 0.29
N HIS A 156 -13.31 6.49 -0.81
CA HIS A 156 -12.88 5.09 -0.75
C HIS A 156 -11.54 4.91 -0.03
N LEU A 157 -10.58 5.82 -0.27
CA LEU A 157 -9.28 5.80 0.40
C LEU A 157 -9.40 6.06 1.91
N GLN A 158 -10.20 7.06 2.31
CA GLN A 158 -10.41 7.35 3.73
C GLN A 158 -11.10 6.19 4.45
N TRP A 159 -12.10 5.60 3.80
CA TRP A 159 -12.83 4.45 4.32
C TRP A 159 -11.93 3.21 4.43
N ALA A 160 -11.13 2.89 3.40
CA ALA A 160 -10.19 1.77 3.45
C ALA A 160 -9.12 1.98 4.55
N ARG A 161 -8.63 3.20 4.70
CA ARG A 161 -7.67 3.57 5.74
C ARG A 161 -8.24 3.35 7.15
N GLU A 162 -9.48 3.73 7.38
CA GLU A 162 -10.17 3.50 8.65
C GLU A 162 -10.27 2.00 8.97
N HIS A 163 -10.65 1.19 8.00
CA HIS A 163 -10.75 -0.27 8.18
C HIS A 163 -9.42 -0.95 8.45
N PHE A 164 -8.36 -0.57 7.72
CA PHE A 164 -7.01 -1.07 8.03
C PHE A 164 -6.54 -0.62 9.42
N LEU A 165 -6.85 0.60 9.85
CA LEU A 165 -6.53 1.06 11.20
C LEU A 165 -7.32 0.31 12.27
N ASN A 166 -8.61 0.04 12.04
CA ASN A 166 -9.43 -0.75 12.96
C ASN A 166 -8.84 -2.15 13.14
N TYR A 167 -8.47 -2.81 12.03
CA TYR A 167 -7.80 -4.10 12.04
C TYR A 167 -6.49 -4.09 12.83
N LEU A 168 -5.60 -3.13 12.54
CA LEU A 168 -4.31 -3.01 13.24
C LEU A 168 -4.51 -2.72 14.73
N THR A 169 -5.49 -1.88 15.06
CA THR A 169 -5.81 -1.54 16.45
C THR A 169 -6.25 -2.78 17.23
N GLN A 170 -7.12 -3.61 16.64
CA GLN A 170 -7.53 -4.90 17.22
C GLN A 170 -6.33 -5.85 17.39
N CYS A 171 -5.50 -5.99 16.35
CA CYS A 171 -4.31 -6.85 16.42
C CYS A 171 -3.30 -6.40 17.48
N GLN A 172 -3.21 -5.10 17.76
CA GLN A 172 -2.36 -4.57 18.82
C GLN A 172 -2.92 -4.90 20.21
N TYR A 173 -4.23 -4.78 20.42
CA TYR A 173 -4.85 -5.15 21.71
C TYR A 173 -4.63 -6.62 22.05
N TYR A 174 -4.75 -7.51 21.06
CA TYR A 174 -4.47 -8.94 21.23
C TYR A 174 -2.99 -9.31 21.12
N HIS A 175 -2.08 -8.35 20.99
CA HIS A 175 -0.64 -8.57 20.91
C HIS A 175 -0.21 -9.61 19.85
N VAL A 176 -0.91 -9.67 18.70
CA VAL A 176 -0.68 -10.68 17.64
C VAL A 176 0.75 -10.61 17.08
N ALA A 177 1.28 -9.40 16.97
CA ALA A 177 2.65 -9.11 16.57
C ALA A 177 3.11 -7.76 17.16
N GLN A 178 4.41 -7.56 17.24
CA GLN A 178 5.00 -6.27 17.61
C GLN A 178 5.12 -5.37 16.37
N PHE A 179 4.39 -4.26 16.36
CA PHE A 179 4.46 -3.25 15.31
C PHE A 179 4.01 -1.89 15.86
N GLU A 180 4.27 -0.82 15.10
CA GLU A 180 3.82 0.54 15.43
C GLU A 180 2.55 0.90 14.66
N LEU A 181 1.53 1.41 15.36
CA LEU A 181 0.33 1.93 14.72
C LEU A 181 0.64 3.18 13.88
N PRO A 182 0.19 3.23 12.61
CA PRO A 182 0.28 4.44 11.80
C PRO A 182 -0.48 5.61 12.45
N ARG A 183 0.19 6.74 12.66
CA ARG A 183 -0.40 7.91 13.32
C ARG A 183 -1.49 8.56 12.46
N ASN A 184 -2.59 8.97 13.08
CA ASN A 184 -3.59 9.83 12.46
C ASN A 184 -3.00 11.25 12.31
N LYS A 185 -2.57 11.61 11.10
CA LYS A 185 -1.92 12.91 10.79
C LYS A 185 -2.83 14.14 10.98
N ASN A 186 -4.07 14.00 11.44
CA ASN A 186 -5.03 15.09 11.53
C ASN A 186 -4.85 16.00 12.76
N ASN A 187 -4.06 15.63 13.79
CA ASN A 187 -3.92 16.43 15.02
C ASN A 187 -2.47 16.67 15.49
N SER A 188 -1.46 16.53 14.63
CA SER A 188 -0.09 16.90 14.99
C SER A 188 0.41 18.01 14.07
N ALA A 189 0.14 19.25 14.49
CA ALA A 189 0.84 20.44 14.03
C ALA A 189 2.27 20.53 14.61
N GLU A 190 2.89 19.41 14.97
CA GLU A 190 4.22 19.33 15.55
C GLU A 190 4.88 18.02 15.13
N ASN A 191 5.26 17.90 13.85
CA ASN A 191 6.39 17.06 13.40
C ASN A 191 6.87 17.54 12.02
N ASN A 192 7.07 18.85 11.89
CA ASN A 192 8.01 19.43 10.92
C ASN A 192 9.44 19.48 11.50
N THR A 193 9.70 18.72 12.57
CA THR A 193 11.03 18.59 13.16
C THR A 193 11.68 17.31 12.65
N ALA A 194 12.79 17.51 11.93
CA ALA A 194 13.65 16.50 11.31
C ALA A 194 13.19 15.92 9.97
N ASN A 195 13.16 16.77 8.94
CA ASN A 195 13.68 16.35 7.62
C ASN A 195 14.41 17.50 6.91
N CYS A 196 15.17 18.26 7.69
CA CYS A 196 16.16 19.20 7.18
C CYS A 196 17.48 18.96 7.92
N SER A 197 18.22 17.90 7.54
CA SER A 197 19.66 17.83 7.80
C SER A 197 20.38 17.27 6.58
N MET A 198 21.06 18.20 5.95
CA MET A 198 21.93 18.13 4.79
C MET A 198 22.99 17.02 4.82
N ALA A 199 23.26 16.53 3.60
CA ALA A 199 24.59 16.50 2.99
C ALA A 199 25.66 15.53 3.52
N TYR A 200 25.35 14.24 3.71
CA TYR A 200 26.24 13.12 3.33
C TYR A 200 25.37 11.86 3.19
N PRO A 201 25.47 11.05 2.12
CA PRO A 201 24.86 9.73 2.11
C PRO A 201 25.57 8.89 3.19
N ASN A 202 24.94 8.78 4.35
CA ASN A 202 25.42 7.90 5.40
C ASN A 202 25.22 6.46 4.92
N LEU A 203 26.27 5.90 4.32
CA LEU A 203 26.31 4.54 3.78
C LEU A 203 25.82 3.51 4.81
N VAL A 204 26.04 3.75 6.11
CA VAL A 204 25.54 2.90 7.20
C VAL A 204 24.02 2.98 7.29
N ALA A 205 23.44 4.20 7.29
CA ALA A 205 21.99 4.37 7.29
C ALA A 205 21.32 3.76 6.04
N MET A 206 21.96 3.89 4.88
CA MET A 206 21.50 3.26 3.63
C MET A 206 21.59 1.73 3.70
N ALA A 207 22.68 1.19 4.26
CA ALA A 207 22.86 -0.25 4.44
C ALA A 207 21.82 -0.81 5.43
N SER A 208 21.59 -0.13 6.55
CA SER A 208 20.55 -0.49 7.53
C SER A 208 19.15 -0.45 6.93
N GLN A 209 18.82 0.58 6.14
CA GLN A 209 17.51 0.68 5.47
C GLN A 209 17.32 -0.44 4.45
N ARG A 210 18.35 -0.73 3.65
CA ARG A 210 18.34 -1.86 2.71
C ARG A 210 18.17 -3.19 3.45
N GLN A 211 18.92 -3.39 4.54
CA GLN A 211 18.88 -4.60 5.34
C GLN A 211 17.48 -4.83 5.96
N ALA A 212 16.87 -3.79 6.53
CA ALA A 212 15.51 -3.86 7.07
C ALA A 212 14.48 -4.24 5.98
N LYS A 213 14.63 -3.73 4.75
CA LYS A 213 13.76 -4.12 3.64
C LYS A 213 13.95 -5.58 3.21
N ILE A 214 15.19 -6.06 3.19
CA ILE A 214 15.50 -7.47 2.90
C ILE A 214 14.89 -8.38 3.97
N GLU A 215 15.02 -8.02 5.24
CA GLU A 215 14.48 -8.79 6.36
C GLU A 215 12.95 -8.85 6.32
N ARG A 216 12.27 -7.72 6.09
CA ARG A 216 10.81 -7.68 5.90
C ARG A 216 10.37 -8.57 4.75
N TYR A 217 11.07 -8.52 3.61
CA TYR A 217 10.76 -9.38 2.47
C TYR A 217 10.98 -10.87 2.79
N LYS A 218 12.05 -11.22 3.49
CA LYS A 218 12.30 -12.60 3.94
C LYS A 218 11.21 -13.10 4.88
N GLN A 219 10.81 -12.30 5.86
CA GLN A 219 9.72 -12.63 6.78
C GLN A 219 8.39 -12.83 6.06
N LYS A 220 8.03 -11.90 5.15
CA LYS A 220 6.82 -12.03 4.31
C LYS A 220 6.82 -13.34 3.53
N LYS A 221 7.95 -13.67 2.88
CA LYS A 221 8.11 -14.91 2.10
C LYS A 221 8.04 -16.17 2.96
N GLU A 222 8.62 -16.16 4.16
CA GLU A 222 8.56 -17.29 5.10
C GLU A 222 7.13 -17.54 5.58
N VAL A 223 6.39 -16.48 5.95
CA VAL A 223 5.00 -16.58 6.37
C VAL A 223 4.12 -17.11 5.23
N GLU A 224 4.29 -16.59 4.02
CA GLU A 224 3.55 -17.08 2.84
C GLU A 224 3.86 -18.54 2.53
N HIS A 225 5.12 -18.96 2.65
CA HIS A 225 5.50 -20.36 2.48
C HIS A 225 4.83 -21.25 3.53
N ARG A 226 4.88 -20.89 4.83
CA ARG A 226 4.21 -21.67 5.89
C ARG A 226 2.70 -21.75 5.71
N LEU A 227 2.06 -20.64 5.32
CA LEU A 227 0.63 -20.63 4.99
C LEU A 227 0.31 -21.60 3.85
N SER A 228 1.14 -21.63 2.80
CA SER A 228 0.94 -22.56 1.68
C SER A 228 1.04 -24.03 2.09
N THR A 229 1.92 -24.36 3.05
CA THR A 229 2.07 -25.73 3.56
C THR A 229 0.91 -26.18 4.44
N LEU A 230 0.34 -25.27 5.24
CA LEU A 230 -0.75 -25.57 6.17
C LEU A 230 -2.14 -25.51 5.51
N LYS A 231 -2.29 -24.79 4.40
CA LYS A 231 -3.58 -24.50 3.75
C LYS A 231 -4.42 -25.76 3.50
N SER A 232 -3.88 -26.77 2.82
CA SER A 232 -4.65 -27.97 2.44
C SER A 232 -5.11 -28.79 3.64
N ALA A 233 -4.29 -28.92 4.68
CA ALA A 233 -4.61 -29.66 5.89
C ALA A 233 -5.72 -28.98 6.70
N VAL A 234 -5.67 -27.65 6.81
CA VAL A 234 -6.69 -26.87 7.54
C VAL A 234 -8.00 -26.81 6.77
N GLU A 235 -7.98 -26.54 5.47
CA GLU A 235 -9.21 -26.45 4.65
C GLU A 235 -9.90 -27.81 4.48
N SER A 236 -9.17 -28.92 4.54
CA SER A 236 -9.75 -30.28 4.53
C SER A 236 -10.22 -30.78 5.89
N GLY A 237 -10.01 -30.00 6.96
CA GLY A 237 -10.36 -30.39 8.34
C GLY A 237 -9.52 -31.55 8.90
N GLN A 238 -8.35 -31.82 8.31
CA GLN A 238 -7.42 -32.87 8.77
C GLN A 238 -6.40 -32.35 9.79
N ALA A 239 -6.26 -31.03 9.91
CA ALA A 239 -5.40 -30.39 10.88
C ALA A 239 -5.94 -30.52 12.32
N ASP A 240 -5.04 -30.72 13.28
CA ASP A 240 -5.36 -30.58 14.69
C ASP A 240 -5.59 -29.10 15.07
N ASP A 241 -6.15 -28.86 16.26
CA ASP A 241 -6.48 -27.49 16.70
C ASP A 241 -5.23 -26.59 16.77
N GLU A 242 -4.07 -27.13 17.14
CA GLU A 242 -2.82 -26.38 17.21
C GLU A 242 -2.39 -25.88 15.83
N ARG A 243 -2.46 -26.72 14.79
CA ARG A 243 -2.16 -26.32 13.40
C ARG A 243 -3.20 -25.35 12.84
N VAL A 244 -4.49 -25.54 13.18
CA VAL A 244 -5.56 -24.60 12.79
C VAL A 244 -5.29 -23.22 13.39
N ARG A 245 -4.93 -23.18 14.67
CA ARG A 245 -4.58 -21.95 15.38
C ARG A 245 -3.35 -21.28 14.78
N GLU A 246 -2.27 -22.04 14.57
CA GLU A 246 -1.05 -21.54 13.91
C GLU A 246 -1.36 -20.90 12.54
N TYR A 247 -2.18 -21.57 11.74
CA TYR A 247 -2.59 -21.10 10.42
C TYR A 247 -3.28 -19.73 10.46
N TYR A 248 -4.25 -19.54 11.36
CA TYR A 248 -4.94 -18.26 11.48
C TYR A 248 -4.05 -17.16 12.08
N LEU A 249 -3.19 -17.49 13.04
CA LEU A 249 -2.21 -16.52 13.57
C LEU A 249 -1.22 -16.05 12.49
N LEU A 250 -0.76 -16.95 11.63
CA LEU A 250 0.08 -16.60 10.48
C LEU A 250 -0.65 -15.69 9.49
N HIS A 251 -1.94 -15.95 9.23
CA HIS A 251 -2.77 -15.09 8.41
C HIS A 251 -2.91 -13.68 9.00
N LEU A 252 -3.16 -13.58 10.31
CA LEU A 252 -3.21 -12.27 10.97
C LEU A 252 -1.88 -11.53 10.84
N ARG A 253 -0.74 -12.20 11.07
CA ARG A 253 0.58 -11.58 10.88
C ARG A 253 0.81 -11.11 9.44
N ARG A 254 0.39 -11.90 8.45
CA ARG A 254 0.46 -11.51 7.03
C ARG A 254 -0.37 -10.25 6.77
N TRP A 255 -1.61 -10.21 7.28
CA TRP A 255 -2.51 -9.07 7.08
C TRP A 255 -2.07 -7.81 7.82
N ILE A 256 -1.37 -7.92 8.95
CA ILE A 256 -0.70 -6.76 9.59
C ILE A 256 0.31 -6.13 8.63
N GLY A 257 1.16 -6.95 8.00
CA GLY A 257 2.12 -6.49 7.00
C GLY A 257 1.46 -5.80 5.81
N ILE A 258 0.42 -6.42 5.24
CA ILE A 258 -0.34 -5.85 4.11
C ILE A 258 -0.99 -4.52 4.51
N SER A 259 -1.63 -4.46 5.68
CA SER A 259 -2.34 -3.26 6.13
C SER A 259 -1.39 -2.07 6.35
N LEU A 260 -0.19 -2.32 6.86
CA LEU A 260 0.84 -1.28 7.02
C LEU A 260 1.33 -0.75 5.66
N GLU A 261 1.59 -1.65 4.70
CA GLU A 261 1.99 -1.29 3.32
C GLU A 261 0.87 -0.49 2.63
N GLU A 262 -0.39 -0.91 2.76
CA GLU A 262 -1.56 -0.24 2.18
C GLU A 262 -1.82 1.14 2.80
N ILE A 263 -1.70 1.29 4.13
CA ILE A 263 -1.86 2.61 4.76
C ILE A 263 -0.81 3.61 4.27
N GLU A 264 0.44 3.18 4.07
CA GLU A 264 1.48 4.05 3.51
C GLU A 264 1.12 4.50 2.08
N SER A 265 0.67 3.57 1.25
CA SER A 265 0.21 3.82 -0.12
C SER A 265 -0.99 4.79 -0.15
N ILE A 266 -2.00 4.54 0.70
CA ILE A 266 -3.20 5.36 0.83
C ILE A 266 -2.86 6.79 1.29
N ASP A 267 -1.99 6.94 2.29
CA ASP A 267 -1.58 8.25 2.80
C ASP A 267 -0.91 9.09 1.71
N GLN A 268 -0.09 8.47 0.85
CA GLN A 268 0.55 9.14 -0.28
C GLN A 268 -0.48 9.57 -1.33
N GLU A 269 -1.43 8.70 -1.67
CA GLU A 269 -2.48 9.01 -2.66
C GLU A 269 -3.44 10.11 -2.15
N ILE A 270 -3.86 10.04 -0.89
CA ILE A 270 -4.70 11.07 -0.25
C ILE A 270 -4.01 12.43 -0.32
N LYS A 271 -2.69 12.49 -0.08
CA LYS A 271 -1.92 13.73 -0.15
C LYS A 271 -1.98 14.33 -1.57
N ILE A 272 -1.77 13.50 -2.60
CA ILE A 272 -1.80 13.94 -4.01
C ILE A 272 -3.20 14.45 -4.40
N LEU A 273 -4.26 13.74 -4.01
CA LEU A 273 -5.64 14.12 -4.33
C LEU A 273 -6.03 15.45 -3.68
N LYS A 274 -5.64 15.66 -2.41
CA LYS A 274 -5.88 16.93 -1.70
C LYS A 274 -5.12 18.11 -2.33
N GLU A 275 -3.86 17.92 -2.72
CA GLU A 275 -3.07 18.95 -3.41
C GLU A 275 -3.68 19.32 -4.78
N LYS A 276 -4.19 18.32 -5.52
CA LYS A 276 -4.91 18.55 -6.78
C LYS A 276 -6.19 19.38 -6.62
N ASP A 277 -6.99 19.11 -5.58
CA ASP A 277 -8.22 19.86 -5.35
C ASP A 277 -7.94 21.29 -4.87
N SER A 278 -6.96 21.48 -3.97
CA SER A 278 -6.54 22.81 -3.51
C SER A 278 -6.00 23.71 -4.65
N SER A 279 -5.25 23.14 -5.60
CA SER A 279 -4.75 23.87 -6.77
C SER A 279 -5.88 24.23 -7.76
N LYS A 280 -6.93 23.42 -7.85
CA LYS A 280 -8.13 23.72 -8.64
C LYS A 280 -8.95 24.87 -8.04
N GLU A 281 -9.07 24.93 -6.72
CA GLU A 281 -9.77 26.02 -6.01
C GLU A 281 -9.00 27.35 -6.02
N ALA A 282 -7.67 27.30 -5.89
CA ALA A 282 -6.80 28.48 -6.04
C ALA A 282 -6.83 29.06 -7.47
N SER A 283 -7.09 28.20 -8.47
CA SER A 283 -7.24 28.61 -9.88
C SER A 283 -8.60 29.26 -10.18
N THR A 284 -9.63 29.04 -9.36
CA THR A 284 -10.95 29.68 -9.53
C THR A 284 -11.06 31.08 -8.93
N SER A 285 -10.07 31.51 -8.14
CA SER A 285 -10.07 32.81 -7.45
C SER A 285 -8.95 33.76 -7.90
N HIS A 286 -8.02 33.31 -8.74
CA HIS A 286 -7.02 34.18 -9.38
C HIS A 286 -7.18 34.22 -10.91
N SER A 287 -7.55 35.42 -11.37
CA SER A 287 -7.22 35.99 -12.68
C SER A 287 -8.05 35.52 -13.87
N SER A 288 -8.89 36.44 -14.36
CA SER A 288 -9.09 36.70 -15.79
C SER A 288 -7.91 36.20 -16.62
N LEU A 289 -8.19 35.47 -17.70
CA LEU A 289 -7.24 35.17 -18.76
C LEU A 289 -6.37 36.42 -19.02
N GLN A 290 -5.16 36.46 -18.48
CA GLN A 290 -4.17 37.38 -19.03
C GLN A 290 -3.87 36.80 -20.38
N ASP A 291 -4.41 37.47 -21.39
CA ASP A 291 -4.17 37.24 -22.81
C ASP A 291 -2.65 37.20 -22.99
N ARG A 292 -2.08 36.00 -22.96
CA ARG A 292 -0.64 35.83 -23.18
C ARG A 292 -0.45 36.30 -24.61
N PRO A 293 0.39 37.33 -24.86
CA PRO A 293 0.60 37.80 -26.22
C PRO A 293 1.00 36.60 -27.09
N PRO A 294 0.39 36.46 -28.28
CA PRO A 294 0.63 35.30 -29.13
C PRO A 294 2.14 35.14 -29.31
N ARG A 295 2.65 33.97 -28.92
CA ARG A 295 4.08 33.66 -29.02
C ARG A 295 4.45 33.79 -30.48
N LYS A 296 5.28 34.77 -30.81
CA LYS A 296 5.83 34.91 -32.16
C LYS A 296 6.62 33.63 -32.45
N PRO A 297 6.36 32.92 -33.58
CA PRO A 297 7.19 31.80 -33.97
C PRO A 297 8.60 32.34 -34.17
N PHE A 298 9.55 31.90 -33.33
CA PHE A 298 10.95 32.14 -33.56
C PHE A 298 11.46 31.04 -34.48
N ILE A 299 11.98 31.43 -35.63
CA ILE A 299 12.71 30.52 -36.50
C ILE A 299 14.03 30.23 -35.79
N LEU A 300 14.25 28.99 -35.35
CA LEU A 300 15.55 28.54 -34.89
C LEU A 300 16.49 28.58 -36.10
N THR A 301 17.18 29.72 -36.29
CA THR A 301 18.14 29.92 -37.36
C THR A 301 19.26 28.91 -37.19
N ARG A 302 19.22 27.89 -38.06
CA ARG A 302 20.01 26.65 -37.99
C ARG A 302 21.52 26.84 -38.19
N ASN A 303 22.04 28.06 -38.28
CA ASN A 303 23.43 28.28 -38.70
C ASN A 303 24.34 28.90 -37.63
N VAL A 304 23.83 29.70 -36.68
CA VAL A 304 24.73 30.39 -35.73
C VAL A 304 25.06 29.51 -34.53
N THR A 305 24.07 28.82 -33.96
CA THR A 305 24.28 27.84 -32.88
C THR A 305 24.92 26.56 -33.40
N GLN A 306 24.55 26.09 -34.60
CA GLN A 306 25.19 24.92 -35.20
C GLN A 306 26.64 25.23 -35.61
N ALA A 307 26.97 26.42 -36.10
CA ALA A 307 28.37 26.84 -36.30
C ALA A 307 29.14 27.02 -34.98
N LYS A 308 28.46 27.28 -33.86
CA LYS A 308 29.10 27.26 -32.52
C LYS A 308 29.34 25.85 -31.99
N VAL A 309 28.52 24.89 -32.41
CA VAL A 309 28.60 23.48 -31.98
C VAL A 309 29.49 22.64 -32.91
N PHE A 310 29.56 22.97 -34.21
CA PHE A 310 30.32 22.23 -35.24
C PHE A 310 31.43 23.07 -35.91
N GLY A 311 31.54 24.36 -35.62
CA GLY A 311 32.62 25.22 -36.12
C GLY A 311 33.70 25.38 -35.06
N ALA A 312 34.89 24.88 -35.38
CA ALA A 312 36.18 25.16 -34.74
C ALA A 312 36.19 25.41 -33.21
N GLY A 313 35.52 24.58 -32.40
CA GLY A 313 35.63 24.72 -30.95
C GLY A 313 34.68 23.89 -30.09
N TYR A 314 34.74 22.54 -30.17
CA TYR A 314 34.74 21.58 -29.03
C TYR A 314 34.65 20.12 -29.53
N PRO A 315 35.33 19.18 -28.86
CA PRO A 315 36.78 18.99 -28.88
C PRO A 315 37.23 18.41 -30.24
N SER A 316 38.27 19.02 -30.81
CA SER A 316 39.11 18.36 -31.81
C SER A 316 39.48 16.97 -31.32
N LEU A 317 39.41 15.96 -32.20
CA LEU A 317 40.03 14.64 -32.01
C LEU A 317 41.28 14.76 -31.13
N ALA A 318 41.42 13.88 -30.14
CA ALA A 318 42.55 13.89 -29.23
C ALA A 318 43.86 13.86 -30.04
N THR A 319 44.47 15.03 -30.23
CA THR A 319 45.71 15.22 -30.99
C THR A 319 46.93 14.86 -30.16
N MET A 320 46.72 14.44 -28.91
CA MET A 320 47.76 14.19 -27.95
C MET A 320 47.46 12.92 -27.17
N THR A 321 48.48 12.09 -26.97
CA THR A 321 48.35 10.89 -26.15
C THR A 321 48.26 11.28 -24.67
N VAL A 322 47.71 10.38 -23.85
CA VAL A 322 47.66 10.57 -22.38
C VAL A 322 49.06 10.85 -21.81
N ASN A 323 50.09 10.22 -22.38
CA ASN A 323 51.47 10.40 -21.95
C ASN A 323 52.02 11.80 -22.29
N ASP A 324 51.79 12.28 -23.52
CA ASP A 324 52.18 13.64 -23.93
C ASP A 324 51.47 14.71 -23.07
N TRP A 325 50.21 14.47 -22.68
CA TRP A 325 49.46 15.36 -21.80
C TRP A 325 50.12 15.48 -20.41
N TYR A 326 50.59 14.37 -19.86
CA TYR A 326 51.32 14.34 -18.59
C TYR A 326 52.67 15.06 -18.69
N GLU A 327 53.42 14.85 -19.76
CA GLU A 327 54.72 15.49 -19.95
C GLU A 327 54.59 17.01 -20.13
N GLN A 328 53.58 17.45 -20.87
CA GLN A 328 53.28 18.86 -21.07
C GLN A 328 52.93 19.52 -19.73
N HIS A 329 52.02 18.94 -18.94
CA HIS A 329 51.64 19.51 -17.64
C HIS A 329 52.76 19.44 -16.60
N ARG A 330 53.65 18.44 -16.68
CA ARG A 330 54.87 18.37 -15.86
C ARG A 330 55.85 19.49 -16.19
N ARG A 331 56.01 19.87 -17.46
CA ARG A 331 56.85 21.01 -17.89
C ARG A 331 56.30 22.36 -17.44
N TYR A 332 54.97 22.53 -17.43
CA TYR A 332 54.33 23.78 -17.01
C TYR A 332 54.12 23.89 -15.48
N GLY A 333 54.58 22.91 -14.70
CA GLY A 333 54.52 22.95 -13.23
C GLY A 333 53.10 22.96 -12.65
N ALA A 334 52.09 22.59 -13.44
CA ALA A 334 50.67 22.70 -13.09
C ALA A 334 50.11 21.43 -12.42
N LEU A 335 50.96 20.43 -12.14
CA LEU A 335 50.55 19.22 -11.45
C LEU A 335 50.99 19.29 -9.97
N PRO A 336 50.09 19.13 -8.99
CA PRO A 336 50.49 19.12 -7.59
C PRO A 336 51.37 17.89 -7.34
N ASP A 337 52.62 18.12 -6.95
CA ASP A 337 53.59 17.08 -6.56
C ASP A 337 53.26 16.46 -5.18
N ARG A 338 51.98 16.10 -4.97
CA ARG A 338 51.48 15.53 -3.72
C ARG A 338 50.59 14.33 -4.01
N GLY A 339 51.24 13.25 -4.42
CA GLY A 339 50.65 11.92 -4.52
C GLY A 339 51.67 10.78 -4.43
N ILE A 340 52.96 11.07 -4.53
CA ILE A 340 54.02 10.07 -4.34
C ILE A 340 54.77 10.47 -3.08
N ALA A 341 54.49 9.77 -1.97
CA ALA A 341 55.33 9.85 -0.78
C ALA A 341 56.79 9.60 -1.20
N GLN A 342 57.73 10.45 -0.76
CA GLN A 342 59.14 10.16 -0.94
C GLN A 342 59.43 8.80 -0.29
N THR A 343 59.64 7.81 -1.14
CA THR A 343 59.90 6.43 -0.71
C THR A 343 61.34 6.37 -0.23
N THR A 344 61.51 6.22 1.09
CA THR A 344 62.80 5.79 1.64
C THR A 344 63.16 4.42 1.02
N PRO A 345 64.45 4.12 0.78
CA PRO A 345 64.88 2.88 0.13
C PRO A 345 64.47 1.61 0.90
N ALA A 346 64.11 1.73 2.18
CA ALA A 346 63.51 0.66 2.97
C ALA A 346 62.09 0.29 2.52
N PHE A 347 61.28 1.27 2.10
CA PHE A 347 59.88 1.06 1.70
C PHE A 347 59.79 0.37 0.33
N LYS A 348 60.75 0.61 -0.57
CA LYS A 348 60.84 -0.08 -1.88
C LYS A 348 61.13 -1.57 -1.73
N ARG A 349 61.99 -1.98 -0.79
CA ARG A 349 62.26 -3.40 -0.53
C ARG A 349 61.08 -4.12 0.11
N ALA A 350 60.36 -3.47 1.03
CA ALA A 350 59.17 -4.05 1.65
C ALA A 350 58.01 -4.24 0.65
N ALA A 351 57.79 -3.27 -0.25
CA ALA A 351 56.75 -3.37 -1.28
C ALA A 351 57.08 -4.41 -2.37
N GLN A 352 58.37 -4.61 -2.69
CA GLN A 352 58.79 -5.69 -3.59
C GLN A 352 58.54 -7.06 -2.96
N HIS A 353 58.88 -7.22 -1.67
CA HIS A 353 58.71 -8.48 -0.95
C HIS A 353 57.23 -8.83 -0.71
N GLN A 354 56.35 -7.84 -0.56
CA GLN A 354 54.89 -8.05 -0.49
C GLN A 354 54.30 -8.42 -1.86
N LYS A 355 54.73 -7.78 -2.95
CA LYS A 355 54.27 -8.13 -4.30
C LYS A 355 54.72 -9.53 -4.74
N ASP A 356 55.94 -9.92 -4.41
CA ASP A 356 56.46 -11.25 -4.70
C ASP A 356 55.77 -12.33 -3.84
N GLN A 357 55.16 -11.95 -2.72
CA GLN A 357 54.42 -12.83 -1.81
C GLN A 357 52.93 -12.93 -2.21
N GLU A 358 52.30 -11.82 -2.62
CA GLU A 358 50.94 -11.81 -3.20
C GLU A 358 50.88 -12.53 -4.55
N GLN A 359 51.88 -12.36 -5.44
CA GLN A 359 51.93 -13.11 -6.71
C GLN A 359 52.11 -14.61 -6.49
N LYS A 360 52.81 -15.01 -5.43
CA LYS A 360 53.01 -16.42 -5.10
C LYS A 360 51.79 -17.03 -4.42
N GLU A 361 51.00 -16.24 -3.70
CA GLU A 361 49.70 -16.66 -3.11
C GLU A 361 48.57 -16.69 -4.15
N GLU A 362 48.59 -15.82 -5.17
CA GLU A 362 47.64 -15.89 -6.31
C GLU A 362 47.90 -17.09 -7.24
N GLU A 363 49.14 -17.60 -7.31
CA GLU A 363 49.49 -18.75 -8.16
C GLU A 363 49.23 -20.11 -7.47
N ASP A 364 49.14 -20.16 -6.13
CA ASP A 364 49.00 -21.41 -5.34
C ASP A 364 47.57 -21.66 -4.76
N ASP A 365 46.62 -20.74 -4.85
CA ASP A 365 45.23 -21.01 -4.44
C ASP A 365 44.43 -21.59 -5.61
N ASP A 366 44.54 -22.90 -5.84
CA ASP A 366 43.77 -23.69 -6.84
C ASP A 366 42.27 -23.33 -6.88
N GLY A 367 41.72 -22.87 -5.75
CA GLY A 367 40.33 -22.42 -5.60
C GLY A 367 39.99 -21.07 -6.26
N THR A 368 40.97 -20.21 -6.56
CA THR A 368 40.76 -18.95 -7.30
C THR A 368 40.69 -19.18 -8.80
N LEU A 369 41.57 -20.02 -9.35
CA LEU A 369 41.54 -20.44 -10.74
C LEU A 369 40.28 -21.25 -11.06
N TYR A 370 39.86 -22.14 -10.15
CA TYR A 370 38.61 -22.88 -10.30
C TYR A 370 37.38 -21.95 -10.35
N ARG A 371 37.27 -21.01 -9.41
CA ARG A 371 36.19 -20.00 -9.41
C ARG A 371 36.21 -19.10 -10.65
N ALA A 372 37.39 -18.72 -11.14
CA ALA A 372 37.51 -17.91 -12.35
C ALA A 372 37.01 -18.66 -13.59
N ARG A 373 37.31 -19.96 -13.70
CA ARG A 373 36.83 -20.84 -14.77
C ARG A 373 35.32 -21.06 -14.69
N GLU A 374 34.78 -21.36 -13.52
CA GLU A 374 33.33 -21.49 -13.31
C GLU A 374 32.58 -20.19 -13.67
N TRP A 375 33.18 -19.04 -13.35
CA TRP A 375 32.61 -17.74 -13.70
C TRP A 375 32.63 -17.46 -15.21
N ASP A 376 33.60 -18.00 -15.94
CA ASP A 376 33.67 -17.90 -17.39
C ASP A 376 32.61 -18.80 -18.06
N ASP A 377 32.53 -20.07 -17.65
CA ASP A 377 31.53 -21.04 -18.13
C ASP A 377 30.08 -20.55 -17.88
N TRP A 378 29.85 -19.90 -16.75
CA TRP A 378 28.55 -19.31 -16.43
C TRP A 378 28.19 -18.14 -17.38
N LYS A 379 29.15 -17.28 -17.73
CA LYS A 379 28.89 -16.16 -18.66
C LYS A 379 28.58 -16.65 -20.08
N ASP A 380 29.19 -17.74 -20.52
CA ASP A 380 28.94 -18.34 -21.83
C ASP A 380 27.52 -18.93 -21.93
N THR A 381 27.01 -19.49 -20.82
CA THR A 381 25.64 -20.01 -20.74
C THR A 381 24.58 -18.93 -20.48
N HIS A 382 24.98 -17.71 -20.04
CA HIS A 382 24.08 -16.61 -19.68
C HIS A 382 24.42 -15.31 -20.43
N PRO A 383 24.15 -15.25 -21.75
CA PRO A 383 24.42 -14.06 -22.55
C PRO A 383 23.66 -12.82 -22.03
N ARG A 384 24.33 -11.66 -22.11
CA ARG A 384 23.74 -10.37 -21.69
C ARG A 384 22.38 -10.17 -22.37
N GLY A 385 21.33 -10.04 -21.57
CA GLY A 385 19.96 -9.83 -22.06
C GLY A 385 19.04 -11.06 -22.02
N TYR A 386 19.50 -12.21 -21.51
CA TYR A 386 18.70 -13.45 -21.42
C TYR A 386 17.38 -13.29 -20.62
N GLY A 387 17.29 -12.31 -19.71
CA GLY A 387 16.12 -12.11 -18.83
C GLY A 387 15.10 -11.03 -19.26
N ASN A 388 15.36 -10.22 -20.29
CA ASN A 388 14.49 -9.08 -20.64
C ASN A 388 14.14 -9.06 -22.14
N ARG A 389 13.40 -10.06 -22.61
CA ARG A 389 12.92 -10.16 -24.00
C ARG A 389 11.41 -9.93 -24.17
N GLN A 390 10.65 -9.79 -23.08
CA GLN A 390 9.18 -9.68 -23.11
C GLN A 390 8.64 -8.28 -22.78
N ASN A 391 9.50 -7.30 -22.51
CA ASN A 391 9.09 -5.91 -22.31
C ASN A 391 9.64 -5.04 -23.44
N MET A 392 9.03 -5.18 -24.62
CA MET A 392 9.25 -4.27 -25.75
C MET A 392 8.02 -3.36 -25.88
N GLY A 393 8.08 -2.21 -25.19
CA GLY A 393 7.43 -0.95 -25.56
C GLY A 393 5.92 -0.93 -25.72
#